data_AF-D6EAJ5-F1
#
_entry.id   AF-D6EAJ5-F1
#
_cell.length_a   1.000
_cell.length_b   1.000
_cell.length_c   1.000
_cell.angle_alpha   90.00
_cell.angle_beta   90.00
_cell.angle_gamma   90.00
#
_symmetry.space_group_name_H-M   'P 1'
#
loop_
_entity.id
_entity.type
_entity.pdbx_description
1 polymer ?
#
loop_
_entity_poly.entity_id
_entity_poly.type
_entity_poly.pdbx_seq_one_letter_code
_entity_poly.pdbx_strand_id
1 'polypeptide(L)'
;MDAFVWADDAKERLEAELGKRLCFVGLQGSRARGEACEGSDVDLVVLLDGVGADDLARYRSVVRSMPDSNLACGFVGSEAVLAAWPRHELFQFYHDTAPLFGALPDVGPFSRDDALQAARMGASGIYHAACHACVFDGDSADGILESLFKGAFFALQALQFARTGAYPRAKAELACLLDGDDARILAIGRDWDSHRPANDDDRRDLVDLLLRWSEGVVIFGSGATDPEKRSCPDVEIREAAPEEWALLPDFTYEAIFKRPEDGPVPRTVLQHPALRGYYQGFGSGEADRCLVAVADGAVVGAVWTRAAAGYGSVDAETPELAMSLYPEWRGMGIGSRLLDAMLRLAEGEGWKCISLSVQLDNFARGMYLKAGFEPVEVRDGEAVMVKRIG
;
A
#
# COMPACT_ATOMS: atom_id res chain seq x y z
N MET A 1 31.13 21.57 -6.12
CA MET A 1 31.84 20.75 -5.11
C MET A 1 31.32 19.32 -5.18
N ASP A 2 32.21 18.34 -5.25
CA ASP A 2 31.85 16.91 -5.20
C ASP A 2 31.55 16.50 -3.75
N ALA A 3 30.33 16.01 -3.52
CA ALA A 3 29.83 15.69 -2.18
C ALA A 3 30.59 14.54 -1.52
N PHE A 4 30.95 13.51 -2.30
CA PHE A 4 31.65 12.34 -1.77
C PHE A 4 33.09 12.69 -1.41
N VAL A 5 33.75 13.51 -2.23
CA VAL A 5 35.09 14.04 -1.91
C VAL A 5 35.05 14.92 -0.66
N TRP A 6 34.03 15.77 -0.54
CA TRP A 6 33.86 16.62 0.64
C TRP A 6 33.62 15.78 1.90
N ALA A 7 32.78 14.75 1.81
CA ALA A 7 32.48 13.87 2.93
C ALA A 7 33.66 12.97 3.32
N ASP A 8 34.54 12.62 2.38
CA ASP A 8 35.78 11.91 2.65
C ASP A 8 36.78 12.79 3.43
N ASP A 9 36.97 14.06 3.03
CA ASP A 9 37.77 15.03 3.82
C ASP A 9 37.15 15.26 5.22
N ALA A 10 35.81 15.36 5.30
CA ALA A 10 35.13 15.44 6.60
C ALA A 10 35.41 14.20 7.45
N LYS A 11 35.36 13.00 6.86
CA LYS A 11 35.64 11.73 7.52
C LYS A 11 37.08 11.68 8.05
N GLU A 12 38.07 12.09 7.27
CA GLU A 12 39.48 12.10 7.71
C GLU A 12 39.69 13.03 8.92
N ARG A 13 39.09 14.23 8.88
CA ARG A 13 39.20 15.19 10.00
C ARG A 13 38.44 14.74 11.23
N LEU A 14 37.27 14.14 11.06
CA LEU A 14 36.50 13.57 12.17
C LEU A 14 37.22 12.38 12.80
N GLU A 15 37.86 11.54 12.00
CA GLU A 15 38.67 10.43 12.50
C GLU A 15 39.88 10.94 13.29
N ALA A 16 40.53 12.02 12.84
CA ALA A 16 41.63 12.65 13.56
C ALA A 16 41.18 13.28 14.90
N GLU A 17 39.99 13.89 14.95
CA GLU A 17 39.46 14.59 16.13
C GLU A 17 38.79 13.65 17.15
N LEU A 18 38.04 12.65 16.67
CA LEU A 18 37.20 11.77 17.50
C LEU A 18 37.80 10.37 17.68
N GLY A 19 38.77 9.99 16.85
CA GLY A 19 39.49 8.72 16.93
C GLY A 19 38.54 7.53 16.85
N LYS A 20 38.77 6.54 17.73
CA LYS A 20 38.03 5.27 17.77
C LYS A 20 36.54 5.40 18.08
N ARG A 21 36.07 6.58 18.48
CA ARG A 21 34.67 6.84 18.77
C ARG A 21 33.84 7.03 17.51
N LEU A 22 34.47 7.34 16.38
CA LEU A 22 33.82 7.43 15.09
C LEU A 22 33.48 6.02 14.58
N CYS A 23 32.19 5.68 14.54
CA CYS A 23 31.71 4.38 14.09
C CYS A 23 31.32 4.37 12.61
N PHE A 24 30.71 5.46 12.13
CA PHE A 24 30.14 5.53 10.78
C PHE A 24 30.24 6.94 10.20
N VAL A 25 30.52 7.03 8.90
CA VAL A 25 30.29 8.22 8.09
C VAL A 25 29.57 7.83 6.80
N GLY A 26 28.52 8.57 6.44
CA GLY A 26 27.76 8.39 5.22
C GLY A 26 27.19 9.70 4.68
N LEU A 27 26.54 9.62 3.54
CA LEU A 27 25.85 10.73 2.89
C LEU A 27 24.39 10.37 2.61
N GLN A 28 23.49 11.31 2.87
CA GLN A 28 22.08 11.25 2.53
C GLN A 28 21.73 12.32 1.48
N GLY A 29 20.45 12.40 1.12
CA GLY A 29 19.92 13.54 0.40
C GLY A 29 20.20 13.52 -1.10
N SER A 30 19.87 14.64 -1.75
CA SER A 30 19.89 14.76 -3.21
C SER A 30 21.28 14.53 -3.79
N ARG A 31 22.34 14.91 -3.06
CA ARG A 31 23.73 14.68 -3.50
C ARG A 31 24.08 13.19 -3.52
N ALA A 32 23.68 12.42 -2.51
CA ALA A 32 23.89 10.97 -2.49
C ALA A 32 23.09 10.24 -3.58
N ARG A 33 21.94 10.79 -3.98
CA ARG A 33 21.08 10.24 -5.04
C ARG A 33 21.45 10.69 -6.46
N GLY A 34 22.36 11.66 -6.62
CA GLY A 34 22.69 12.24 -7.93
C GLY A 34 21.63 13.21 -8.47
N GLU A 35 20.83 13.80 -7.60
CA GLU A 35 19.70 14.71 -7.92
C GLU A 35 19.94 16.15 -7.49
N ALA A 36 21.15 16.46 -7.02
CA ALA A 36 21.49 17.75 -6.47
C ALA A 36 21.60 18.85 -7.55
N CYS A 37 21.17 20.05 -7.19
CA CYS A 37 21.50 21.30 -7.87
C CYS A 37 22.66 22.00 -7.15
N GLU A 38 23.18 23.08 -7.76
CA GLU A 38 24.36 23.82 -7.23
C GLU A 38 24.19 24.30 -5.78
N GLY A 39 22.96 24.64 -5.39
CA GLY A 39 22.61 25.07 -4.02
C GLY A 39 22.13 23.97 -3.07
N SER A 40 22.18 22.69 -3.46
CA SER A 40 21.74 21.59 -2.57
C SER A 40 22.65 21.42 -1.37
N ASP A 41 22.07 21.11 -0.22
CA ASP A 41 22.82 20.79 1.00
C ASP A 41 23.67 19.51 0.84
N VAL A 42 24.64 19.36 1.73
CA VAL A 42 25.46 18.15 1.92
C VAL A 42 25.01 17.49 3.21
N ASP A 43 24.14 16.49 3.11
CA ASP A 43 23.58 15.76 4.25
C ASP A 43 24.56 14.71 4.77
N LEU A 44 25.47 15.12 5.65
CA LEU A 44 26.46 14.24 6.28
C LEU A 44 25.81 13.45 7.43
N VAL A 45 26.03 12.14 7.43
CA VAL A 45 25.58 11.24 8.50
C VAL A 45 26.79 10.74 9.28
N VAL A 46 26.81 10.95 10.60
CA VAL A 46 27.89 10.53 11.48
C VAL A 46 27.35 9.79 12.69
N LEU A 47 27.84 8.56 12.92
CA LEU A 47 27.55 7.82 14.14
C LEU A 47 28.78 7.67 15.01
N LEU A 48 28.58 7.88 16.31
CA LEU A 48 29.58 7.64 17.35
C LEU A 48 29.18 6.49 18.27
N ASP A 49 30.15 5.90 18.96
CA ASP A 49 29.95 4.87 20.00
C ASP A 49 29.08 5.35 21.17
N GLY A 50 29.00 6.67 21.36
CA GLY A 50 28.13 7.40 22.25
C GLY A 50 28.23 8.89 21.94
N VAL A 51 27.21 9.68 22.26
CA VAL A 51 27.20 11.13 21.99
C VAL A 51 26.96 11.92 23.27
N GLY A 52 27.89 12.84 23.56
CA GLY A 52 27.75 13.88 24.57
C GLY A 52 27.88 15.29 23.99
N ALA A 53 27.63 16.31 24.82
CA ALA A 53 27.69 17.71 24.40
C ALA A 53 29.08 18.13 23.87
N ASP A 54 30.15 17.60 24.46
CA ASP A 54 31.53 17.87 24.03
C ASP A 54 31.81 17.27 22.64
N ASP A 55 31.24 16.11 22.34
CA ASP A 55 31.38 15.47 21.02
C ASP A 55 30.71 16.30 19.94
N LEU A 56 29.50 16.79 20.23
CA LEU A 56 28.78 17.68 19.33
C LEU A 56 29.53 19.01 19.12
N ALA A 57 30.22 19.52 20.14
CA ALA A 57 31.05 20.72 20.02
C ALA A 57 32.27 20.49 19.12
N ARG A 58 32.96 19.35 19.28
CA ARG A 58 34.10 18.95 18.44
C ARG A 58 33.67 18.68 16.99
N TYR A 59 32.62 17.89 16.79
CA TYR A 59 31.99 17.66 15.49
C TYR A 59 31.67 18.99 14.79
N ARG A 60 30.97 19.90 15.48
CA ARG A 60 30.65 21.23 14.94
C ARG A 60 31.90 22.05 14.59
N SER A 61 32.97 21.95 15.37
CA SER A 61 34.23 22.63 15.08
C SER A 61 34.85 22.11 13.77
N VAL A 62 34.86 20.79 13.58
CA VAL A 62 35.35 20.16 12.35
C VAL A 62 34.53 20.61 11.15
N VAL A 63 33.20 20.47 11.20
CA VAL A 63 32.30 20.84 10.09
C VAL A 63 32.44 22.32 9.72
N ARG A 64 32.55 23.23 10.71
CA ARG A 64 32.74 24.67 10.45
C ARG A 64 34.09 25.02 9.82
N SER A 65 35.08 24.14 9.93
CA SER A 65 36.39 24.31 9.28
C SER A 65 36.43 23.82 7.84
N MET A 66 35.38 23.11 7.40
CA MET A 66 35.28 22.58 6.05
C MET A 66 34.98 23.69 5.04
N PRO A 67 35.47 23.58 3.80
CA PRO A 67 34.99 24.43 2.71
C PRO A 67 33.46 24.28 2.55
N ASP A 68 32.77 25.35 2.15
CA ASP A 68 31.31 25.35 1.94
C ASP A 68 30.49 24.82 3.15
N SER A 69 30.99 25.01 4.38
CA SER A 69 30.32 24.53 5.60
C SER A 69 28.91 25.08 5.80
N ASN A 70 28.55 26.15 5.09
CA ASN A 70 27.20 26.70 5.05
C ASN A 70 26.18 25.79 4.34
N LEU A 71 26.65 24.84 3.53
CA LEU A 71 25.82 23.81 2.88
C LEU A 71 25.77 22.51 3.70
N ALA A 72 26.55 22.40 4.79
CA ALA A 72 26.58 21.19 5.59
C ALA A 72 25.29 21.06 6.41
N CYS A 73 24.55 19.98 6.17
CA CYS A 73 23.36 19.56 6.88
C CYS A 73 23.50 18.08 7.29
N GLY A 74 22.51 17.50 7.96
CA GLY A 74 22.45 16.07 8.20
C GLY A 74 22.38 15.69 9.68
N PHE A 75 22.89 14.50 9.99
CA PHE A 75 22.64 13.80 11.25
C PHE A 75 23.93 13.43 11.97
N VAL A 76 24.00 13.69 13.27
CA VAL A 76 25.02 13.16 14.17
C VAL A 76 24.34 12.48 15.36
N GLY A 77 24.71 11.23 15.63
CA GLY A 77 24.02 10.42 16.63
C GLY A 77 24.85 9.28 17.21
N SER A 78 24.27 8.59 18.20
CA SER A 78 24.87 7.38 18.77
C SER A 78 24.37 6.15 18.03
N GLU A 79 25.27 5.22 17.72
CA GLU A 79 24.96 3.96 17.05
C GLU A 79 23.87 3.16 17.80
N ALA A 80 24.03 3.00 19.12
CA ALA A 80 23.10 2.26 19.95
C ALA A 80 21.70 2.91 20.03
N VAL A 81 21.66 4.25 20.02
CA VAL A 81 20.38 5.00 20.04
C VAL A 81 19.68 4.87 18.69
N LEU A 82 20.41 5.01 17.57
CA LEU A 82 19.84 4.83 16.24
C LEU A 82 19.28 3.41 16.07
N ALA A 83 19.99 2.38 16.52
CA ALA A 83 19.53 0.99 16.46
C ALA A 83 18.22 0.74 17.25
N ALA A 84 17.91 1.60 18.23
CA ALA A 84 16.70 1.53 19.04
C ALA A 84 15.53 2.39 18.51
N TRP A 85 15.71 3.12 17.41
CA TRP A 85 14.63 3.91 16.81
C TRP A 85 13.49 3.03 16.31
N PRO A 86 12.25 3.56 16.26
CA PRO A 86 11.15 2.87 15.61
C PRO A 86 11.49 2.52 14.16
N ARG A 87 11.12 1.32 13.72
CA ARG A 87 11.51 0.80 12.41
C ARG A 87 11.07 1.69 11.24
N HIS A 88 9.91 2.32 11.34
CA HIS A 88 9.41 3.24 10.32
C HIS A 88 10.22 4.54 10.22
N GLU A 89 10.81 5.02 11.31
CA GLU A 89 11.73 6.17 11.30
C GLU A 89 13.08 5.78 10.67
N LEU A 90 13.50 4.52 10.85
CA LEU A 90 14.71 3.99 10.24
C LEU A 90 14.57 3.71 8.74
N PHE A 91 13.35 3.45 8.26
CA PHE A 91 13.12 3.03 6.88
C PHE A 91 13.75 3.98 5.86
N GLN A 92 13.38 5.27 5.91
CA GLN A 92 13.91 6.26 4.97
C GLN A 92 15.41 6.51 5.23
N PHE A 93 15.81 6.54 6.50
CA PHE A 93 17.20 6.76 6.89
C PHE A 93 18.15 5.74 6.26
N TYR A 94 17.82 4.44 6.35
CA TYR A 94 18.68 3.38 5.84
C TYR A 94 18.70 3.34 4.31
N HIS A 95 17.55 3.54 3.67
CA HIS A 95 17.47 3.48 2.21
C HIS A 95 18.12 4.70 1.52
N ASP A 96 18.15 5.86 2.17
CA ASP A 96 18.76 7.06 1.60
C ASP A 96 20.27 7.18 1.87
N THR A 97 20.79 6.47 2.88
CA THR A 97 22.20 6.59 3.30
C THR A 97 23.14 5.81 2.37
N ALA A 98 24.07 6.52 1.73
CA ALA A 98 25.25 5.96 1.10
C ALA A 98 26.39 5.87 2.14
N PRO A 99 26.91 4.67 2.47
CA PRO A 99 28.02 4.53 3.40
C PRO A 99 29.35 4.97 2.78
N LEU A 100 30.19 5.67 3.54
CA LEU A 100 31.57 6.02 3.19
C LEU A 100 32.59 5.33 4.12
N PHE A 101 32.28 5.26 5.41
CA PHE A 101 33.13 4.66 6.44
C PHE A 101 32.27 3.91 7.45
N GLY A 102 32.72 2.72 7.87
CA GLY A 102 31.97 1.86 8.78
C GLY A 102 30.70 1.27 8.13
N ALA A 103 29.81 0.76 8.97
CA ALA A 103 28.49 0.27 8.57
C ALA A 103 27.43 0.79 9.53
N LEU A 104 26.20 0.96 9.03
CA LEU A 104 25.05 1.19 9.90
C LEU A 104 24.80 -0.06 10.76
N PRO A 105 24.24 0.10 11.98
CA PRO A 105 23.92 -1.05 12.82
C PRO A 105 22.92 -1.98 12.12
N ASP A 106 23.06 -3.28 12.32
CA ASP A 106 22.15 -4.26 11.71
C ASP A 106 20.80 -4.26 12.44
N VAL A 107 19.77 -3.79 11.74
CA VAL A 107 18.38 -3.75 12.21
C VAL A 107 17.49 -4.75 11.48
N GLY A 108 18.07 -5.63 10.66
CA GLY A 108 17.35 -6.58 9.81
C GLY A 108 16.57 -5.91 8.66
N PRO A 109 15.99 -6.72 7.76
CA PRO A 109 15.30 -6.21 6.58
C PRO A 109 14.01 -5.47 6.95
N PHE A 110 13.70 -4.39 6.23
CA PHE A 110 12.44 -3.68 6.38
C PHE A 110 11.27 -4.45 5.79
N SER A 111 10.18 -4.50 6.53
CA SER A 111 8.94 -5.13 6.12
C SER A 111 8.04 -4.14 5.37
N ARG A 112 7.00 -4.68 4.73
CA ARG A 112 5.91 -3.87 4.16
C ARG A 112 5.26 -2.96 5.21
N ASP A 113 5.10 -3.43 6.44
CA ASP A 113 4.44 -2.67 7.51
C ASP A 113 5.29 -1.46 7.96
N ASP A 114 6.61 -1.66 8.07
CA ASP A 114 7.57 -0.58 8.37
C ASP A 114 7.45 0.56 7.35
N ALA A 115 7.41 0.21 6.07
CA ALA A 115 7.29 1.17 4.97
C ALA A 115 5.92 1.86 4.93
N LEU A 116 4.83 1.12 5.16
CA LEU A 116 3.49 1.71 5.26
C LEU A 116 3.40 2.71 6.42
N GLN A 117 3.98 2.38 7.57
CA GLN A 117 3.98 3.27 8.71
C GLN A 117 4.83 4.52 8.43
N ALA A 118 5.97 4.38 7.75
CA ALA A 118 6.79 5.52 7.32
C ALA A 118 6.00 6.44 6.37
N ALA A 119 5.28 5.86 5.40
CA ALA A 119 4.45 6.61 4.47
C ALA A 119 3.28 7.33 5.16
N ARG A 120 2.60 6.66 6.11
CA ARG A 120 1.53 7.25 6.92
C ARG A 120 2.02 8.41 7.77
N MET A 121 3.20 8.29 8.37
CA MET A 121 3.81 9.37 9.13
C MET A 121 4.05 10.59 8.23
N GLY A 122 4.71 10.40 7.08
CA GLY A 122 4.93 11.47 6.11
C GLY A 122 3.64 12.12 5.61
N ALA A 123 2.65 11.30 5.23
CA ALA A 123 1.35 11.78 4.76
C ALA A 123 0.56 12.53 5.85
N SER A 124 0.56 12.05 7.10
CA SER A 124 -0.14 12.74 8.20
C SER A 124 0.47 14.10 8.51
N GLY A 125 1.80 14.21 8.42
CA GLY A 125 2.50 15.50 8.54
C GLY A 125 2.13 16.45 7.40
N ILE A 126 2.06 15.94 6.17
CA ILE A 126 1.64 16.72 4.99
C ILE A 126 0.19 17.19 5.13
N TYR A 127 -0.72 16.30 5.51
CA TYR A 127 -2.13 16.63 5.73
C TYR A 127 -2.26 17.76 6.75
N HIS A 128 -1.62 17.61 7.91
CA HIS A 128 -1.64 18.61 8.98
C HIS A 128 -1.09 19.96 8.50
N ALA A 129 0.06 19.95 7.83
CA ALA A 129 0.71 21.17 7.37
C ALA A 129 -0.08 21.85 6.23
N ALA A 130 -0.73 21.09 5.35
CA ALA A 130 -1.63 21.64 4.33
C ALA A 130 -2.84 22.34 4.97
N CYS A 131 -3.50 21.68 5.94
CA CYS A 131 -4.59 22.31 6.69
C CYS A 131 -4.11 23.59 7.42
N HIS A 132 -2.94 23.55 8.05
CA HIS A 132 -2.39 24.70 8.75
C HIS A 132 -2.12 25.87 7.78
N ALA A 133 -1.47 25.59 6.65
CA ALA A 133 -1.15 26.58 5.63
C ALA A 133 -2.38 27.33 5.12
N CYS A 134 -3.48 26.60 4.86
CA CYS A 134 -4.71 27.18 4.34
C CYS A 134 -5.47 28.04 5.37
N VAL A 135 -5.31 27.75 6.65
CA VAL A 135 -6.07 28.45 7.70
C VAL A 135 -5.29 29.63 8.28
N PHE A 136 -3.97 29.50 8.43
CA PHE A 136 -3.18 30.43 9.23
C PHE A 136 -2.11 31.21 8.47
N ASP A 137 -1.58 30.67 7.36
CA ASP A 137 -0.33 31.19 6.78
C ASP A 137 -0.51 32.19 5.62
N GLY A 138 -1.75 32.42 5.17
CA GLY A 138 -2.10 33.47 4.19
C GLY A 138 -1.17 33.47 2.97
N ASP A 139 -0.48 34.59 2.73
CA ASP A 139 0.43 34.79 1.60
C ASP A 139 1.68 33.87 1.62
N SER A 140 2.00 33.21 2.74
CA SER A 140 3.11 32.26 2.85
C SER A 140 2.73 30.83 2.43
N ALA A 141 1.46 30.58 2.11
CA ALA A 141 0.95 29.25 1.78
C ALA A 141 1.70 28.62 0.59
N ASP A 142 2.09 29.38 -0.43
CA ASP A 142 2.72 28.83 -1.63
C ASP A 142 4.10 28.22 -1.34
N GLY A 143 4.90 28.85 -0.45
CA GLY A 143 6.21 28.31 -0.05
C GLY A 143 6.08 27.06 0.83
N ILE A 144 5.00 26.98 1.63
CA ILE A 144 4.67 25.78 2.40
C ILE A 144 4.26 24.66 1.43
N LEU A 145 3.34 24.93 0.50
CA LEU A 145 2.90 23.95 -0.50
C LEU A 145 4.09 23.39 -1.30
N GLU A 146 5.00 24.25 -1.77
CA GLU A 146 6.24 23.81 -2.43
C GLU A 146 7.00 22.78 -1.59
N SER A 147 7.16 23.07 -0.29
CA SER A 147 7.86 22.19 0.64
C SER A 147 7.12 20.88 0.88
N LEU A 148 5.78 20.91 0.93
CA LEU A 148 4.94 19.71 1.09
C LEU A 148 5.03 18.78 -0.12
N PHE A 149 4.92 19.32 -1.35
CA PHE A 149 5.07 18.53 -2.57
C PHE A 149 6.48 17.95 -2.70
N LYS A 150 7.52 18.72 -2.35
CA LYS A 150 8.91 18.22 -2.31
C LYS A 150 9.07 17.11 -1.28
N GLY A 151 8.49 17.26 -0.09
CA GLY A 151 8.55 16.30 1.01
C GLY A 151 7.76 15.01 0.76
N ALA A 152 6.67 15.08 -0.01
CA ALA A 152 5.84 13.93 -0.37
C ALA A 152 6.61 12.82 -1.09
N PHE A 153 7.73 13.16 -1.74
CA PHE A 153 8.66 12.22 -2.36
C PHE A 153 9.01 11.03 -1.45
N PHE A 154 9.36 11.28 -0.18
CA PHE A 154 9.79 10.22 0.73
C PHE A 154 8.64 9.28 1.11
N ALA A 155 7.45 9.83 1.31
CA ALA A 155 6.25 9.02 1.52
C ALA A 155 5.98 8.16 0.27
N LEU A 156 6.05 8.71 -0.94
CA LEU A 156 5.84 7.97 -2.18
C LEU A 156 6.86 6.83 -2.39
N GLN A 157 8.13 7.02 -2.04
CA GLN A 157 9.13 5.93 -2.06
C GLN A 157 8.72 4.79 -1.12
N ALA A 158 8.30 5.12 0.10
CA ALA A 158 7.85 4.15 1.08
C ALA A 158 6.56 3.42 0.63
N LEU A 159 5.62 4.14 0.00
CA LEU A 159 4.43 3.53 -0.62
C LEU A 159 4.82 2.54 -1.73
N GLN A 160 5.76 2.91 -2.60
CA GLN A 160 6.17 2.06 -3.70
C GLN A 160 6.86 0.79 -3.19
N PHE A 161 7.70 0.91 -2.16
CA PHE A 161 8.28 -0.24 -1.49
C PHE A 161 7.19 -1.11 -0.84
N ALA A 162 6.21 -0.53 -0.16
CA ALA A 162 5.12 -1.28 0.45
C ALA A 162 4.25 -2.04 -0.59
N ARG A 163 4.16 -1.54 -1.82
CA ARG A 163 3.45 -2.17 -2.93
C ARG A 163 4.24 -3.31 -3.57
N THR A 164 5.54 -3.11 -3.78
CA THR A 164 6.35 -3.96 -4.69
C THR A 164 7.49 -4.72 -4.03
N GLY A 165 7.89 -4.31 -2.83
CA GLY A 165 9.12 -4.77 -2.16
C GLY A 165 10.41 -4.18 -2.74
N ALA A 166 10.33 -3.34 -3.78
CA ALA A 166 11.47 -2.66 -4.38
C ALA A 166 11.49 -1.18 -3.96
N TYR A 167 12.66 -0.69 -3.53
CA TYR A 167 12.83 0.72 -3.13
C TYR A 167 13.37 1.55 -4.31
N PRO A 168 12.56 2.45 -4.90
CA PRO A 168 13.05 3.35 -5.93
C PRO A 168 13.87 4.46 -5.29
N ARG A 169 15.15 4.58 -5.66
CA ARG A 169 16.05 5.51 -4.98
C ARG A 169 15.89 6.94 -5.48
N ALA A 170 15.70 7.13 -6.79
CA ALA A 170 15.62 8.45 -7.40
C ALA A 170 14.19 8.82 -7.82
N LYS A 171 13.89 10.12 -7.87
CA LYS A 171 12.64 10.70 -8.40
C LYS A 171 12.36 10.26 -9.83
N ALA A 172 13.39 10.14 -10.67
CA ALA A 172 13.23 9.70 -12.06
C ALA A 172 12.78 8.23 -12.15
N GLU A 173 13.39 7.37 -11.33
CA GLU A 173 13.02 5.96 -11.23
C GLU A 173 11.58 5.83 -10.69
N LEU A 174 11.29 6.51 -9.58
CA LEU A 174 9.96 6.50 -8.97
C LEU A 174 8.89 7.00 -9.95
N ALA A 175 9.15 8.06 -10.74
CA ALA A 175 8.19 8.59 -11.70
C ALA A 175 7.78 7.60 -12.79
N CYS A 176 8.63 6.64 -13.15
CA CYS A 176 8.27 5.59 -14.10
C CYS A 176 7.33 4.51 -13.52
N LEU A 177 7.13 4.53 -12.20
CA LEU A 177 6.38 3.51 -11.46
C LEU A 177 5.05 4.03 -10.92
N LEU A 178 4.84 5.34 -10.89
CA LEU A 178 3.64 5.96 -10.33
C LEU A 178 2.61 6.28 -11.42
N ASP A 179 1.34 6.23 -11.03
CA ASP A 179 0.20 6.69 -11.80
C ASP A 179 -0.72 7.59 -10.94
N GLY A 180 -1.81 8.07 -11.54
CA GLY A 180 -2.84 8.84 -10.83
C GLY A 180 -2.29 10.03 -10.02
N ASP A 181 -2.76 10.15 -8.78
CA ASP A 181 -2.35 11.24 -7.89
C ASP A 181 -0.90 11.12 -7.43
N ASP A 182 -0.40 9.91 -7.22
CA ASP A 182 0.98 9.67 -6.83
C ASP A 182 1.96 10.26 -7.87
N ALA A 183 1.68 10.01 -9.15
CA ALA A 183 2.44 10.59 -10.26
C ALA A 183 2.30 12.12 -10.30
N ARG A 184 1.09 12.64 -10.08
CA ARG A 184 0.81 14.09 -10.09
C ARG A 184 1.54 14.82 -8.96
N ILE A 185 1.50 14.29 -7.74
CA ILE A 185 2.22 14.81 -6.57
C ILE A 185 3.73 14.86 -6.86
N LEU A 186 4.30 13.76 -7.38
CA LEU A 186 5.72 13.71 -7.69
C LEU A 186 6.11 14.69 -8.79
N ALA A 187 5.29 14.83 -9.84
CA ALA A 187 5.53 15.76 -10.94
C ALA A 187 5.59 17.21 -10.44
N ILE A 188 4.62 17.63 -9.61
CA ILE A 188 4.59 18.97 -9.02
C ILE A 188 5.80 19.19 -8.11
N GLY A 189 6.15 18.20 -7.26
CA GLY A 189 7.32 18.30 -6.37
C GLY A 189 8.68 18.30 -7.10
N ARG A 190 8.72 17.85 -8.36
CA ARG A 190 9.92 17.89 -9.22
C ARG A 190 10.08 19.22 -9.95
N ASP A 191 8.97 19.85 -10.31
CA ASP A 191 8.96 21.09 -11.11
C ASP A 191 7.92 22.07 -10.56
N TRP A 192 8.17 22.57 -9.36
CA TRP A 192 7.25 23.48 -8.69
C TRP A 192 7.05 24.78 -9.47
N ASP A 193 8.10 25.31 -10.11
CA ASP A 193 8.02 26.60 -10.80
C ASP A 193 7.02 26.58 -11.97
N SER A 194 6.91 25.46 -12.68
CA SER A 194 5.88 25.27 -13.72
C SER A 194 4.47 25.06 -13.16
N HIS A 195 4.33 24.68 -11.90
CA HIS A 195 3.06 24.34 -11.24
C HIS A 195 2.66 25.36 -10.16
N ARG A 196 3.42 26.46 -10.00
CA ARG A 196 3.13 27.50 -9.01
C ARG A 196 1.74 28.07 -9.30
N PRO A 197 0.85 28.17 -8.29
CA PRO A 197 -0.52 28.63 -8.52
C PRO A 197 -0.52 30.08 -9.04
N ALA A 198 -1.24 30.33 -10.14
CA ALA A 198 -1.36 31.68 -10.70
C ALA A 198 -2.50 32.48 -10.05
N ASN A 199 -3.46 31.78 -9.43
CA ASN A 199 -4.63 32.34 -8.78
C ASN A 199 -5.11 31.44 -7.62
N ASP A 200 -6.15 31.89 -6.90
CA ASP A 200 -6.69 31.17 -5.74
C ASP A 200 -7.34 29.83 -6.08
N ASP A 201 -7.90 29.67 -7.28
CA ASP A 201 -8.53 28.40 -7.69
C ASP A 201 -7.45 27.34 -8.01
N ASP A 202 -6.34 27.72 -8.64
CA ASP A 202 -5.18 26.84 -8.83
C ASP A 202 -4.61 26.40 -7.47
N ARG A 203 -4.53 27.32 -6.51
CA ARG A 203 -4.06 27.00 -5.15
C ARG A 203 -4.98 25.99 -4.48
N ARG A 204 -6.31 26.16 -4.61
CA ARG A 204 -7.28 25.21 -4.05
C ARG A 204 -7.14 23.82 -4.65
N ASP A 205 -6.95 23.69 -5.97
CA ASP A 205 -6.74 22.38 -6.60
C ASP A 205 -5.46 21.68 -6.08
N LEU A 206 -4.37 22.42 -5.87
CA LEU A 206 -3.14 21.86 -5.28
C LEU A 206 -3.36 21.41 -3.82
N VAL A 207 -4.11 22.19 -3.05
CA VAL A 207 -4.48 21.85 -1.66
C VAL A 207 -5.37 20.61 -1.64
N ASP A 208 -6.43 20.58 -2.45
CA ASP A 208 -7.36 19.46 -2.54
C ASP A 208 -6.65 18.17 -2.97
N LEU A 209 -5.69 18.28 -3.88
CA LEU A 209 -4.83 17.17 -4.26
C LEU A 209 -4.02 16.64 -3.07
N LEU A 210 -3.32 17.51 -2.33
CA LEU A 210 -2.53 17.10 -1.16
C LEU A 210 -3.41 16.49 -0.07
N LEU A 211 -4.57 17.10 0.23
CA LEU A 211 -5.48 16.61 1.26
C LEU A 211 -6.03 15.24 0.90
N ARG A 212 -6.57 15.07 -0.31
CA ARG A 212 -7.14 13.80 -0.77
C ARG A 212 -6.09 12.70 -0.87
N TRP A 213 -4.89 13.03 -1.37
CA TRP A 213 -3.78 12.08 -1.45
C TRP A 213 -3.32 11.65 -0.05
N SER A 214 -3.04 12.61 0.84
CA SER A 214 -2.53 12.31 2.17
C SER A 214 -3.56 11.63 3.07
N GLU A 215 -4.83 12.01 2.99
CA GLU A 215 -5.95 11.28 3.62
C GLU A 215 -5.98 9.83 3.11
N GLY A 216 -5.84 9.65 1.79
CA GLY A 216 -5.77 8.35 1.15
C GLY A 216 -4.67 7.47 1.73
N VAL A 217 -3.48 8.04 1.92
CA VAL A 217 -2.33 7.34 2.50
C VAL A 217 -2.52 7.06 4.00
N VAL A 218 -3.02 8.02 4.77
CA VAL A 218 -3.20 7.84 6.23
C VAL A 218 -4.24 6.77 6.53
N ILE A 219 -5.41 6.88 5.90
CA ILE A 219 -6.54 5.99 6.17
C ILE A 219 -6.33 4.63 5.49
N PHE A 220 -5.82 4.60 4.26
CA PHE A 220 -5.76 3.38 3.45
C PHE A 220 -4.33 2.83 3.21
N GLY A 221 -3.30 3.49 3.73
CA GLY A 221 -1.93 2.97 3.87
C GLY A 221 -1.05 3.07 2.63
N SER A 222 -1.57 2.83 1.42
CA SER A 222 -0.81 2.99 0.16
C SER A 222 -1.63 2.79 -1.10
N GLY A 223 -2.95 2.96 -1.06
CA GLY A 223 -3.78 2.77 -2.25
C GLY A 223 -3.76 3.99 -3.16
N ALA A 224 -2.69 4.21 -3.92
CA ALA A 224 -2.90 4.83 -5.23
C ALA A 224 -3.62 3.76 -6.03
N THR A 225 -4.92 4.00 -6.21
CA THR A 225 -5.80 3.32 -7.15
C THR A 225 -5.57 1.82 -7.28
N ASP A 226 -5.76 1.11 -6.17
CA ASP A 226 -6.21 -0.28 -6.22
C ASP A 226 -7.58 -0.34 -5.52
N PRO A 227 -8.70 -0.56 -6.24
CA PRO A 227 -10.01 -0.85 -5.64
C PRO A 227 -9.97 -2.10 -4.73
N GLU A 228 -8.85 -2.80 -4.79
CA GLU A 228 -8.33 -3.90 -4.00
C GLU A 228 -8.44 -3.94 -2.47
N LYS A 229 -8.49 -2.81 -1.74
CA LYS A 229 -8.31 -2.87 -0.27
C LYS A 229 -8.68 -1.57 0.45
N ARG A 230 -9.96 -1.18 0.45
CA ARG A 230 -10.48 -0.38 1.57
C ARG A 230 -10.12 -1.11 2.87
N SER A 231 -9.82 -0.35 3.94
CA SER A 231 -10.07 -0.85 5.28
C SER A 231 -11.45 -1.50 5.26
N CYS A 232 -11.60 -2.71 5.80
CA CYS A 232 -12.86 -3.44 5.67
C CYS A 232 -13.97 -2.48 6.09
N PRO A 233 -14.82 -2.01 5.15
CA PRO A 233 -15.83 -1.02 5.49
C PRO A 233 -16.72 -1.64 6.56
N ASP A 234 -17.46 -0.80 7.30
CA ASP A 234 -18.45 -1.32 8.24
C ASP A 234 -19.54 -2.03 7.42
N VAL A 235 -19.28 -3.32 7.19
CA VAL A 235 -20.03 -4.19 6.30
C VAL A 235 -20.76 -5.14 7.20
N GLU A 236 -22.07 -5.07 7.15
CA GLU A 236 -22.94 -6.06 7.76
C GLU A 236 -22.97 -7.30 6.86
N ILE A 237 -22.79 -8.50 7.45
CA ILE A 237 -23.04 -9.75 6.74
C ILE A 237 -24.29 -10.37 7.35
N ARG A 238 -25.30 -10.60 6.52
CA ARG A 238 -26.58 -11.17 6.91
C ARG A 238 -27.14 -12.07 5.82
N GLU A 239 -28.16 -12.84 6.17
CA GLU A 239 -28.94 -13.58 5.18
C GLU A 239 -29.67 -12.62 4.24
N ALA A 240 -29.71 -12.99 2.96
CA ALA A 240 -30.39 -12.23 1.92
C ALA A 240 -31.91 -12.38 2.07
N ALA A 241 -32.64 -11.27 2.03
CA ALA A 241 -34.09 -11.30 1.93
C ALA A 241 -34.53 -11.91 0.59
N PRO A 242 -35.71 -12.55 0.50
CA PRO A 242 -36.18 -13.18 -0.74
C PRO A 242 -36.17 -12.26 -1.96
N GLU A 243 -36.42 -10.97 -1.76
CA GLU A 243 -36.41 -9.96 -2.82
C GLU A 243 -35.00 -9.68 -3.34
N GLU A 244 -33.97 -9.83 -2.51
CA GLU A 244 -32.57 -9.61 -2.85
C GLU A 244 -31.99 -10.74 -3.72
N TRP A 245 -32.65 -11.90 -3.78
CA TRP A 245 -32.26 -12.99 -4.69
C TRP A 245 -32.37 -12.57 -6.16
N ALA A 246 -33.14 -11.53 -6.47
CA ALA A 246 -33.18 -10.92 -7.79
C ALA A 246 -31.82 -10.34 -8.25
N LEU A 247 -30.86 -10.15 -7.33
CA LEU A 247 -29.49 -9.71 -7.62
C LEU A 247 -28.55 -10.86 -8.03
N LEU A 248 -28.93 -12.12 -7.80
CA LEU A 248 -28.08 -13.28 -8.10
C LEU A 248 -27.66 -13.41 -9.58
N PRO A 249 -28.48 -13.05 -10.60
CA PRO A 249 -28.01 -12.99 -11.98
C PRO A 249 -26.82 -12.04 -12.16
N ASP A 250 -26.84 -10.89 -11.48
CA ASP A 250 -25.78 -9.89 -11.57
C ASP A 250 -24.53 -10.35 -10.82
N PHE A 251 -24.67 -10.94 -9.64
CA PHE A 251 -23.54 -11.55 -8.92
C PHE A 251 -22.98 -12.78 -9.65
N THR A 252 -23.82 -13.56 -10.34
CA THR A 252 -23.34 -14.66 -11.20
C THR A 252 -22.47 -14.12 -12.34
N TYR A 253 -22.82 -12.96 -12.91
CA TYR A 253 -22.00 -12.30 -13.91
C TYR A 253 -20.67 -11.78 -13.32
N GLU A 254 -20.70 -11.21 -12.12
CA GLU A 254 -19.49 -10.74 -11.43
C GLU A 254 -18.56 -11.87 -10.98
N ALA A 255 -19.08 -13.09 -10.80
CA ALA A 255 -18.29 -14.29 -10.50
C ALA A 255 -17.51 -14.82 -11.72
N ILE A 256 -17.83 -14.37 -12.94
CA ILE A 256 -17.10 -14.77 -14.15
C ILE A 256 -15.69 -14.17 -14.11
N PHE A 257 -14.68 -15.02 -13.93
CA PHE A 257 -13.28 -14.61 -13.98
C PHE A 257 -12.91 -14.11 -15.38
N LYS A 258 -12.30 -12.93 -15.44
CA LYS A 258 -11.84 -12.27 -16.66
C LYS A 258 -10.34 -12.00 -16.53
N ARG A 259 -9.55 -12.47 -17.49
CA ARG A 259 -8.13 -12.16 -17.59
C ARG A 259 -7.95 -10.75 -18.15
N PRO A 260 -6.80 -10.09 -17.91
CA PRO A 260 -6.51 -8.77 -18.47
C PRO A 260 -6.65 -8.71 -20.01
N GLU A 261 -6.35 -9.80 -20.70
CA GLU A 261 -6.48 -9.97 -22.14
C GLU A 261 -7.90 -10.30 -22.62
N ASP A 262 -8.81 -10.66 -21.71
CA ASP A 262 -10.18 -11.00 -22.07
C ASP A 262 -10.96 -9.73 -22.42
N GLY A 263 -11.57 -9.73 -23.61
CA GLY A 263 -12.50 -8.68 -24.01
C GLY A 263 -13.77 -8.65 -23.16
N PRO A 264 -14.63 -7.63 -23.35
CA PRO A 264 -15.89 -7.53 -22.61
C PRO A 264 -16.79 -8.75 -22.88
N VAL A 265 -17.18 -9.45 -21.81
CA VAL A 265 -18.15 -10.56 -21.89
C VAL A 265 -19.57 -9.97 -21.97
N PRO A 266 -20.36 -10.23 -23.02
CA PRO A 266 -21.72 -9.72 -23.09
C PRO A 266 -22.61 -10.39 -22.04
N ARG A 267 -23.52 -9.63 -21.42
CA ARG A 267 -24.47 -10.16 -20.40
C ARG A 267 -25.37 -11.28 -20.92
N THR A 268 -25.48 -11.45 -22.24
CA THR A 268 -26.16 -12.60 -22.85
C THR A 268 -25.56 -13.94 -22.42
N VAL A 269 -24.31 -13.96 -21.92
CA VAL A 269 -23.68 -15.15 -21.33
C VAL A 269 -24.51 -15.75 -20.19
N LEU A 270 -25.24 -14.93 -19.40
CA LEU A 270 -26.12 -15.40 -18.34
C LEU A 270 -27.25 -16.31 -18.86
N GLN A 271 -27.58 -16.21 -20.15
CA GLN A 271 -28.57 -17.09 -20.76
C GLN A 271 -28.06 -18.52 -20.96
N HIS A 272 -26.77 -18.79 -20.77
CA HIS A 272 -26.19 -20.12 -20.88
C HIS A 272 -26.75 -21.06 -19.79
N PRO A 273 -27.19 -22.29 -20.12
CA PRO A 273 -27.78 -23.21 -19.14
C PRO A 273 -26.90 -23.46 -17.90
N ALA A 274 -25.58 -23.56 -18.09
CA ALA A 274 -24.64 -23.78 -16.98
C ALA A 274 -24.55 -22.58 -16.01
N LEU A 275 -24.88 -21.35 -16.45
CA LEU A 275 -24.89 -20.18 -15.56
C LEU A 275 -26.27 -19.93 -14.95
N ARG A 276 -27.35 -20.30 -15.66
CA ARG A 276 -28.72 -20.20 -15.12
C ARG A 276 -28.92 -21.01 -13.86
N GLY A 277 -28.21 -22.13 -13.70
CA GLY A 277 -28.25 -22.96 -12.51
C GLY A 277 -27.96 -22.17 -11.22
N TYR A 278 -27.10 -21.16 -11.26
CA TYR A 278 -26.73 -20.38 -10.08
C TYR A 278 -27.81 -19.44 -9.55
N TYR A 279 -28.85 -19.10 -10.32
CA TYR A 279 -29.84 -18.10 -9.89
C TYR A 279 -31.30 -18.40 -10.24
N GLN A 280 -31.56 -19.22 -11.27
CA GLN A 280 -32.94 -19.48 -11.71
C GLN A 280 -33.70 -20.29 -10.65
N GLY A 281 -34.83 -19.77 -10.18
CA GLY A 281 -35.66 -20.42 -9.17
C GLY A 281 -34.98 -20.57 -7.80
N PHE A 282 -34.03 -19.70 -7.48
CA PHE A 282 -33.33 -19.70 -6.19
C PHE A 282 -34.32 -19.64 -5.01
N GLY A 283 -34.03 -20.40 -3.95
CA GLY A 283 -34.86 -20.54 -2.75
C GLY A 283 -35.82 -21.73 -2.80
N SER A 284 -35.83 -22.51 -3.88
CA SER A 284 -36.64 -23.73 -3.99
C SER A 284 -35.89 -25.00 -3.62
N GLY A 285 -34.55 -24.96 -3.61
CA GLY A 285 -33.71 -26.10 -3.23
C GLY A 285 -33.37 -26.11 -1.73
N GLU A 286 -33.22 -27.31 -1.15
CA GLU A 286 -32.90 -27.46 0.28
C GLU A 286 -31.53 -26.87 0.66
N ALA A 287 -30.59 -26.85 -0.30
CA ALA A 287 -29.24 -26.29 -0.18
C ALA A 287 -29.13 -24.81 -0.62
N ASP A 288 -30.24 -24.17 -1.01
CA ASP A 288 -30.22 -22.77 -1.43
C ASP A 288 -30.06 -21.88 -0.18
N ARG A 289 -28.86 -21.31 0.00
CA ARG A 289 -28.54 -20.33 1.04
C ARG A 289 -27.82 -19.15 0.41
N CYS A 290 -28.14 -17.94 0.85
CA CYS A 290 -27.52 -16.71 0.34
C CYS A 290 -27.22 -15.76 1.49
N LEU A 291 -25.95 -15.40 1.65
CA LEU A 291 -25.51 -14.33 2.54
C LEU A 291 -25.05 -13.15 1.69
N VAL A 292 -25.43 -11.95 2.12
CA VAL A 292 -25.06 -10.69 1.48
C VAL A 292 -24.15 -9.88 2.39
N ALA A 293 -23.21 -9.17 1.77
CA ALA A 293 -22.45 -8.09 2.38
C ALA A 293 -23.19 -6.78 2.09
N VAL A 294 -23.50 -6.00 3.13
CA VAL A 294 -24.19 -4.71 3.02
C VAL A 294 -23.26 -3.62 3.53
N ALA A 295 -23.03 -2.60 2.70
CA ALA A 295 -22.29 -1.40 3.07
C ALA A 295 -23.05 -0.16 2.60
N ASP A 296 -23.08 0.89 3.42
CA ASP A 296 -23.81 2.13 3.15
C ASP A 296 -25.29 1.92 2.74
N GLY A 297 -25.92 0.88 3.31
CA GLY A 297 -27.31 0.50 3.04
C GLY A 297 -27.55 -0.23 1.71
N ALA A 298 -26.50 -0.60 0.97
CA ALA A 298 -26.60 -1.33 -0.29
C ALA A 298 -25.91 -2.71 -0.22
N VAL A 299 -26.46 -3.69 -0.95
CA VAL A 299 -25.81 -5.01 -1.12
C VAL A 299 -24.62 -4.84 -2.05
N VAL A 300 -23.42 -5.20 -1.58
CA VAL A 300 -22.15 -5.01 -2.30
C VAL A 300 -21.47 -6.31 -2.70
N GLY A 301 -21.92 -7.44 -2.15
CA GLY A 301 -21.44 -8.78 -2.46
C GLY A 301 -22.40 -9.85 -1.99
N ALA A 302 -22.26 -11.03 -2.56
CA ALA A 302 -23.04 -12.20 -2.18
C ALA A 302 -22.16 -13.45 -2.20
N VAL A 303 -22.47 -14.37 -1.29
CA VAL A 303 -22.06 -15.77 -1.33
C VAL A 303 -23.32 -16.62 -1.25
N TRP A 304 -23.47 -17.56 -2.18
CA TRP A 304 -24.64 -18.42 -2.24
C TRP A 304 -24.25 -19.83 -2.60
N THR A 305 -25.09 -20.77 -2.18
CA THR A 305 -24.91 -22.19 -2.42
C THR A 305 -26.12 -22.77 -3.12
N ARG A 306 -25.91 -23.79 -3.96
CA ARG A 306 -26.99 -24.60 -4.53
C ARG A 306 -26.53 -26.02 -4.78
N ALA A 307 -27.46 -26.97 -4.75
CA ALA A 307 -27.16 -28.33 -5.22
C ALA A 307 -27.03 -28.34 -6.75
N ALA A 308 -25.98 -28.98 -7.27
CA ALA A 308 -25.74 -29.16 -8.71
C ALA A 308 -25.84 -27.85 -9.55
N ALA A 309 -25.24 -26.76 -9.04
CA ALA A 309 -25.38 -25.43 -9.62
C ALA A 309 -24.73 -25.28 -11.00
N GLY A 310 -23.61 -25.98 -11.24
CA GLY A 310 -22.86 -25.90 -12.48
C GLY A 310 -21.48 -26.55 -12.40
N TYR A 311 -20.44 -25.74 -12.57
CA TYR A 311 -19.07 -26.19 -12.87
C TYR A 311 -18.35 -26.86 -11.68
N GLY A 312 -18.71 -26.50 -10.46
CA GLY A 312 -18.15 -27.05 -9.22
C GLY A 312 -18.94 -28.21 -8.63
N SER A 313 -19.97 -28.71 -9.31
CA SER A 313 -20.80 -29.82 -8.85
C SER A 313 -20.00 -31.13 -8.80
N VAL A 314 -19.89 -31.73 -7.62
CA VAL A 314 -19.17 -33.00 -7.41
C VAL A 314 -20.09 -34.21 -7.30
N ASP A 315 -21.27 -34.02 -6.71
CA ASP A 315 -22.35 -35.01 -6.62
C ASP A 315 -23.69 -34.31 -6.37
N ALA A 316 -24.76 -35.07 -6.17
CA ALA A 316 -26.11 -34.51 -5.96
C ALA A 316 -26.36 -33.98 -4.54
N GLU A 317 -25.51 -34.32 -3.56
CA GLU A 317 -25.70 -34.00 -2.14
C GLU A 317 -24.83 -32.82 -1.68
N THR A 318 -23.73 -32.53 -2.38
CA THR A 318 -22.77 -31.48 -2.05
C THR A 318 -23.21 -30.14 -2.61
N PRO A 319 -23.52 -29.14 -1.77
CA PRO A 319 -23.80 -27.79 -2.23
C PRO A 319 -22.58 -27.18 -2.90
N GLU A 320 -22.78 -26.62 -4.08
CA GLU A 320 -21.79 -25.82 -4.80
C GLU A 320 -21.93 -24.36 -4.40
N LEU A 321 -20.82 -23.76 -3.96
CA LEU A 321 -20.69 -22.37 -3.57
C LEU A 321 -20.24 -21.51 -4.74
N ALA A 322 -20.94 -20.41 -4.95
CA ALA A 322 -20.51 -19.30 -5.77
C ALA A 322 -20.48 -18.02 -4.91
N MET A 323 -19.55 -17.12 -5.23
CA MET A 323 -19.47 -15.83 -4.54
C MET A 323 -18.86 -14.78 -5.45
N SER A 324 -19.27 -13.54 -5.23
CA SER A 324 -18.68 -12.38 -5.88
C SER A 324 -18.96 -11.10 -5.10
N LEU A 325 -18.18 -10.08 -5.42
CA LEU A 325 -18.35 -8.71 -4.96
C LEU A 325 -18.41 -7.83 -6.20
N TYR A 326 -19.11 -6.70 -6.12
CA TYR A 326 -18.94 -5.66 -7.13
C TYR A 326 -17.47 -5.22 -7.17
N PRO A 327 -16.91 -4.90 -8.37
CA PRO A 327 -15.49 -4.64 -8.55
C PRO A 327 -14.88 -3.65 -7.55
N GLU A 328 -15.61 -2.59 -7.23
CA GLU A 328 -15.20 -1.52 -6.31
C GLU A 328 -15.24 -1.90 -4.82
N TRP A 329 -15.62 -3.13 -4.48
CA TRP A 329 -15.62 -3.68 -3.12
C TRP A 329 -14.67 -4.88 -2.95
N ARG A 330 -13.87 -5.19 -3.98
CA ARG A 330 -12.99 -6.37 -3.98
C ARG A 330 -11.69 -6.16 -3.22
N GLY A 331 -11.10 -7.28 -2.83
CA GLY A 331 -9.90 -7.43 -2.02
C GLY A 331 -9.90 -6.79 -0.62
N MET A 332 -10.91 -6.01 -0.24
CA MET A 332 -11.10 -5.36 1.08
C MET A 332 -11.34 -6.32 2.27
N GLY A 333 -11.05 -7.60 2.11
CA GLY A 333 -11.31 -8.66 3.08
C GLY A 333 -12.79 -9.08 3.20
N ILE A 334 -13.72 -8.40 2.52
CA ILE A 334 -15.17 -8.72 2.55
C ILE A 334 -15.42 -10.15 2.05
N GLY A 335 -14.73 -10.57 0.98
CA GLY A 335 -14.87 -11.92 0.42
C GLY A 335 -14.51 -13.00 1.44
N SER A 336 -13.43 -12.82 2.19
CA SER A 336 -13.04 -13.76 3.24
C SER A 336 -14.08 -13.80 4.37
N ARG A 337 -14.61 -12.64 4.78
CA ARG A 337 -15.67 -12.58 5.80
C ARG A 337 -16.98 -13.27 5.35
N LEU A 338 -17.37 -13.10 4.08
CA LEU A 338 -18.52 -13.78 3.47
C LEU A 338 -18.30 -15.29 3.45
N LEU A 339 -17.13 -15.73 2.99
CA LEU A 339 -16.78 -17.15 2.96
C LEU A 339 -16.82 -17.76 4.36
N ASP A 340 -16.19 -17.09 5.35
CA ASP A 340 -16.19 -17.55 6.73
C ASP A 340 -17.61 -17.62 7.32
N ALA A 341 -18.49 -16.68 6.96
CA ALA A 341 -19.88 -16.69 7.40
C ALA A 341 -20.67 -17.85 6.77
N MET A 342 -20.47 -18.12 5.48
CA MET A 342 -21.11 -19.24 4.80
C MET A 342 -20.62 -20.60 5.34
N LEU A 343 -19.31 -20.71 5.63
CA LEU A 343 -18.76 -21.93 6.24
C LEU A 343 -19.34 -22.18 7.64
N ARG A 344 -19.48 -21.14 8.47
CA ARG A 344 -20.16 -21.27 9.77
C ARG A 344 -21.63 -21.65 9.64
N LEU A 345 -22.33 -21.14 8.62
CA LEU A 345 -23.71 -21.54 8.33
C LEU A 345 -23.77 -23.03 7.98
N ALA A 346 -22.89 -23.50 7.09
CA ALA A 346 -22.82 -24.90 6.69
C ALA A 346 -22.49 -25.85 7.85
N GLU A 347 -21.58 -25.45 8.75
CA GLU A 347 -21.30 -26.15 10.01
C GLU A 347 -22.58 -26.23 10.88
N GLY A 348 -23.27 -25.10 11.04
CA GLY A 348 -24.52 -25.02 11.81
C GLY A 348 -25.66 -25.85 11.25
N GLU A 349 -25.72 -26.04 9.93
CA GLU A 349 -26.70 -26.90 9.26
C GLU A 349 -26.27 -28.36 9.13
N GLY A 350 -25.08 -28.71 9.61
CA GLY A 350 -24.59 -30.09 9.59
C GLY A 350 -24.28 -30.62 8.18
N TRP A 351 -23.90 -29.73 7.26
CA TRP A 351 -23.46 -30.15 5.93
C TRP A 351 -22.17 -30.95 6.05
N LYS A 352 -21.94 -31.92 5.16
CA LYS A 352 -20.71 -32.74 5.17
C LYS A 352 -19.57 -32.09 4.39
N CYS A 353 -19.91 -31.41 3.31
CA CYS A 353 -18.96 -30.79 2.39
C CYS A 353 -19.61 -29.63 1.64
N ILE A 354 -18.76 -28.73 1.15
CA ILE A 354 -19.10 -27.70 0.17
C ILE A 354 -18.09 -27.81 -0.97
N SER A 355 -18.55 -27.68 -2.21
CA SER A 355 -17.68 -27.59 -3.38
C SER A 355 -17.71 -26.20 -3.99
N LEU A 356 -16.71 -25.89 -4.82
CA LEU A 356 -16.68 -24.71 -5.67
C LEU A 356 -15.84 -25.00 -6.91
N SER A 357 -15.97 -24.16 -7.93
CA SER A 357 -15.03 -24.13 -9.07
C SER A 357 -14.27 -22.82 -9.13
N VAL A 358 -12.97 -22.88 -9.46
CA VAL A 358 -12.11 -21.70 -9.58
C VAL A 358 -11.03 -21.91 -10.65
N GLN A 359 -10.79 -20.90 -11.49
CA GLN A 359 -9.71 -20.92 -12.46
C GLN A 359 -8.34 -20.94 -11.75
N LEU A 360 -7.37 -21.67 -12.30
CA LEU A 360 -6.07 -21.89 -11.64
C LEU A 360 -5.26 -20.60 -11.41
N ASP A 361 -5.49 -19.61 -12.27
CA ASP A 361 -4.91 -18.27 -12.31
C ASP A 361 -5.78 -17.20 -11.62
N ASN A 362 -6.94 -17.58 -11.07
CA ASN A 362 -7.78 -16.67 -10.31
C ASN A 362 -7.18 -16.41 -8.92
N PHE A 363 -6.99 -15.13 -8.58
CA PHE A 363 -6.42 -14.70 -7.30
C PHE A 363 -7.21 -15.21 -6.08
N ALA A 364 -8.53 -15.41 -6.22
CA ALA A 364 -9.39 -15.94 -5.16
C ALA A 364 -9.04 -17.38 -4.76
N ARG A 365 -8.33 -18.14 -5.62
CA ARG A 365 -7.88 -19.50 -5.30
C ARG A 365 -7.05 -19.56 -4.00
N GLY A 366 -6.22 -18.55 -3.76
CA GLY A 366 -5.44 -18.46 -2.53
C GLY A 366 -6.31 -18.30 -1.27
N MET A 367 -7.46 -17.63 -1.38
CA MET A 367 -8.44 -17.51 -0.30
C MET A 367 -9.11 -18.86 -0.01
N TYR A 368 -9.53 -19.59 -1.04
CA TYR A 368 -10.16 -20.90 -0.87
C TYR A 368 -9.20 -21.93 -0.26
N LEU A 369 -7.94 -21.97 -0.72
CA LEU A 369 -6.91 -22.83 -0.14
C LEU A 369 -6.69 -22.54 1.35
N LYS A 370 -6.60 -21.25 1.73
CA LYS A 370 -6.46 -20.84 3.14
C LYS A 370 -7.69 -21.20 3.98
N ALA A 371 -8.88 -21.15 3.38
CA ALA A 371 -10.11 -21.57 4.04
C ALA A 371 -10.22 -23.10 4.18
N GLY A 372 -9.28 -23.88 3.62
CA GLY A 372 -9.26 -25.35 3.74
C GLY A 372 -10.02 -26.08 2.63
N PHE A 373 -10.26 -25.44 1.49
CA PHE A 373 -10.69 -26.14 0.29
C PHE A 373 -9.50 -26.85 -0.37
N GLU A 374 -9.70 -28.09 -0.79
CA GLU A 374 -8.70 -28.92 -1.46
C GLU A 374 -9.14 -29.23 -2.89
N PRO A 375 -8.25 -29.16 -3.89
CA PRO A 375 -8.59 -29.51 -5.27
C PRO A 375 -8.85 -31.02 -5.35
N VAL A 376 -10.04 -31.41 -5.84
CA VAL A 376 -10.40 -32.81 -6.09
C VAL A 376 -10.28 -33.17 -7.57
N GLU A 377 -10.34 -32.16 -8.44
CA GLU A 377 -10.27 -32.31 -9.88
C GLU A 377 -9.74 -31.04 -10.54
N VAL A 378 -8.93 -31.19 -11.60
CA VAL A 378 -8.43 -30.08 -12.42
C VAL A 378 -8.69 -30.40 -13.89
N ARG A 379 -9.40 -29.53 -14.60
CA ARG A 379 -9.77 -29.68 -16.01
C ARG A 379 -9.70 -28.32 -16.71
N ASP A 380 -9.10 -28.26 -17.90
CA ASP A 380 -9.09 -27.07 -18.77
C ASP A 380 -8.68 -25.75 -18.10
N GLY A 381 -7.73 -25.80 -17.16
CA GLY A 381 -7.26 -24.61 -16.44
C GLY A 381 -8.15 -24.18 -15.26
N GLU A 382 -9.12 -25.00 -14.89
CA GLU A 382 -10.05 -24.81 -13.79
C GLU A 382 -9.92 -25.95 -12.77
N ALA A 383 -10.06 -25.63 -11.47
CA ALA A 383 -10.03 -26.59 -10.38
C ALA A 383 -11.38 -26.64 -9.67
N VAL A 384 -11.95 -27.84 -9.58
CA VAL A 384 -13.05 -28.13 -8.66
C VAL A 384 -12.43 -28.42 -7.29
N MET A 385 -12.84 -27.64 -6.30
CA MET A 385 -12.32 -27.72 -4.94
C MET A 385 -13.43 -28.12 -3.97
N VAL A 386 -13.09 -28.93 -2.97
CA VAL A 386 -14.01 -29.38 -1.94
C VAL A 386 -13.43 -29.05 -0.56
N LYS A 387 -14.27 -28.54 0.32
CA LYS A 387 -13.98 -28.44 1.75
C LYS A 387 -14.89 -29.40 2.50
N ARG A 388 -14.31 -30.22 3.37
CA ARG A 388 -15.06 -30.98 4.37
C ARG A 388 -15.46 -30.05 5.51
N ILE A 389 -16.71 -30.14 5.92
CA ILE A 389 -17.30 -29.40 7.03
C ILE A 389 -17.31 -30.38 8.21
N GLY A 390 -16.74 -29.96 9.35
CA GLY A 390 -16.33 -30.86 10.44
C GLY A 390 -16.74 -30.39 11.82
#